data_AF-A0A2Z6QNM8-F1
#
_entry.id   AF-A0A2Z6QNM8-F1
#
_cell.length_a   1.000
_cell.length_b   1.000
_cell.length_c   1.000
_cell.angle_alpha   90.00
_cell.angle_beta   90.00
_cell.angle_gamma   90.00
#
_symmetry.space_group_name_H-M   'P 1'
#
loop_
_entity.id
_entity.type
_entity.pdbx_description
1 polymer ?
#
loop_
_entity_poly.entity_id
_entity_poly.type
_entity_poly.pdbx_seq_one_letter_code
_entity_poly.pdbx_strand_id
1 'polypeptide(L)'
;MKPLEETQGTQEIIVTWGKEKIHLDFERQGPGSLEETTLKQLKERLKKVTGVPVNGQKLIFSGAIMKDDTATLISMGIAPSSTVLLMGTKPNAKDLVQTTTGSPEEHALIERISQSIEKTKTKLIPQIESLELSASTFLSNQSINNDSDTTKSKLIDTHHYIIENLMQTLLALDDVVCPPEFETARRKRREAVKYTQGLIDRVDSVKDQLLHPSPVTEVNN
;
A
#
# COMPACT_ATOMS: atom_id res chain seq x y z
N MET A 1 35.36 14.68 49.00
CA MET A 1 34.60 13.61 48.31
C MET A 1 33.36 14.25 47.71
N LYS A 2 33.39 14.54 46.41
CA LYS A 2 32.20 14.86 45.61
C LYS A 2 31.72 13.54 45.00
N PRO A 3 30.42 13.21 45.05
CA PRO A 3 29.93 12.01 44.39
C PRO A 3 30.08 12.18 42.88
N LEU A 4 30.61 11.14 42.23
CA LEU A 4 30.68 11.06 40.78
C LEU A 4 29.24 11.03 40.24
N GLU A 5 28.89 12.01 39.41
CA GLU A 5 27.75 11.87 38.50
C GLU A 5 28.06 10.70 37.56
N GLU A 6 27.38 9.57 37.79
CA GLU A 6 27.29 8.51 36.81
C GLU A 6 26.69 9.11 35.53
N THR A 7 27.52 9.27 34.50
CA THR A 7 27.07 9.55 33.14
C THR A 7 26.17 8.40 32.69
N GLN A 8 24.86 8.59 32.83
CA GLN A 8 23.83 7.71 32.26
C GLN A 8 24.05 7.68 30.74
N GLY A 9 24.72 6.65 30.24
CA GLY A 9 24.99 6.48 28.82
C GLY A 9 23.69 6.21 28.07
N THR A 10 23.10 7.23 27.46
CA THR A 10 21.96 7.11 26.56
C THR A 10 22.39 6.48 25.23
N GLN A 11 21.51 5.67 24.63
CA GLN A 11 21.67 5.19 23.26
C GLN A 11 20.84 6.08 22.35
N GLU A 12 21.41 6.65 21.30
CA GLU A 12 20.66 7.45 20.34
C GLU A 12 20.40 6.67 19.04
N ILE A 13 19.31 6.95 18.34
CA ILE A 13 19.17 6.66 16.92
C ILE A 13 18.83 7.93 16.17
N ILE A 14 19.23 8.01 14.91
CA ILE A 14 19.01 9.17 14.06
C ILE A 14 17.88 8.84 13.09
N VAL A 15 16.81 9.62 13.11
CA VAL A 15 15.73 9.53 12.12
C VAL A 15 15.82 10.71 11.17
N THR A 16 16.09 10.43 9.89
CA THR A 16 16.10 11.46 8.85
C THR A 16 14.69 11.61 8.28
N TRP A 17 14.13 12.82 8.31
CA TRP A 17 12.83 13.13 7.73
C TRP A 17 12.96 14.33 6.77
N GLY A 18 12.94 14.05 5.47
CA GLY A 18 13.23 15.07 4.46
C GLY A 18 14.66 15.61 4.60
N LYS A 19 14.80 16.86 5.04
CA LYS A 19 16.11 17.51 5.31
C LYS A 19 16.46 17.54 6.79
N GLU A 20 15.52 17.19 7.66
CA GLU A 20 15.68 17.24 9.11
C GLU A 20 16.26 15.92 9.62
N LYS A 21 17.08 16.02 10.68
CA LYS A 21 17.59 14.87 11.43
C LYS A 21 17.08 14.97 12.86
N ILE A 22 16.37 13.94 13.28
CA ILE A 22 15.76 13.83 14.60
C ILE A 22 16.59 12.83 15.39
N HIS A 23 17.14 13.27 16.51
CA HIS A 23 17.86 12.41 17.43
C HIS A 23 16.85 11.89 18.46
N LEU A 24 16.73 10.57 18.57
CA LEU A 24 15.87 9.92 19.54
C LEU A 24 16.73 9.18 20.57
N ASP A 25 16.60 9.59 21.82
CA ASP A 25 17.30 8.97 22.94
C ASP A 25 16.53 7.77 23.49
N PHE A 26 17.29 6.76 23.87
CA PHE A 26 16.85 5.53 24.50
C PHE A 26 17.66 5.28 25.77
N GLU A 27 16.98 4.72 26.76
CA GLU A 27 17.63 4.25 27.97
C GLU A 27 18.55 3.07 27.65
N ARG A 28 19.64 2.93 28.42
CA ARG A 28 20.62 1.87 28.17
C ARG A 28 20.06 0.47 28.41
N GLN A 29 19.20 0.34 29.41
CA GLN A 29 18.63 -0.93 29.86
C GLN A 29 17.25 -0.68 30.47
N GLY A 30 16.38 -1.69 30.39
CA GLY A 30 15.05 -1.66 30.99
C GLY A 30 13.95 -1.11 30.08
N PRO A 31 12.78 -0.79 30.66
CA PRO A 31 11.59 -0.36 29.93
C PRO A 31 11.83 0.92 29.13
N GLY A 32 11.75 0.83 27.81
CA GLY A 32 12.01 1.97 26.92
C GLY A 32 13.45 2.08 26.41
N SER A 33 14.27 1.07 26.69
CA SER A 33 15.55 0.82 26.01
C SER A 33 15.35 0.44 24.54
N LEU A 34 16.43 0.50 23.76
CA LEU A 34 16.41 0.13 22.34
C LEU A 34 16.03 -1.35 22.12
N GLU A 35 16.40 -2.23 23.06
CA GLU A 35 16.18 -3.67 22.96
C GLU A 35 14.69 -4.06 23.08
N GLU A 36 13.98 -3.37 23.97
CA GLU A 36 12.55 -3.61 24.23
C GLU A 36 11.63 -2.78 23.35
N THR A 37 12.10 -1.65 22.82
CA THR A 37 11.25 -0.78 22.02
C THR A 37 10.82 -1.46 20.73
N THR A 38 9.51 -1.49 20.47
CA THR A 38 8.94 -2.02 19.22
C THR A 38 8.88 -0.97 18.12
N LEU A 39 8.75 -1.42 16.86
CA LEU A 39 8.52 -0.52 15.73
C LEU A 39 7.28 0.36 15.94
N LYS A 40 6.20 -0.20 16.52
CA LYS A 40 5.00 0.59 16.85
C LYS A 40 5.29 1.73 17.82
N GLN A 41 6.02 1.45 18.89
CA GLN A 41 6.39 2.46 19.89
C GLN A 41 7.30 3.54 19.29
N LEU A 42 8.23 3.17 18.39
CA LEU A 42 9.04 4.14 17.65
C LEU A 42 8.15 5.05 16.79
N LYS A 43 7.18 4.48 16.05
CA LYS A 43 6.25 5.27 15.23
C LYS A 43 5.42 6.23 16.09
N GLU A 44 4.97 5.78 17.26
CA GLU A 44 4.24 6.63 18.21
C GLU A 44 5.11 7.79 18.74
N ARG A 45 6.39 7.54 19.06
CA ARG A 45 7.33 8.60 19.44
C ARG A 45 7.53 9.58 18.28
N LEU A 46 7.74 9.09 17.07
CA LEU A 46 7.90 9.93 15.87
C LEU A 46 6.67 10.74 15.55
N LYS A 47 5.46 10.22 15.79
CA LYS A 47 4.22 10.98 15.63
C LYS A 47 4.22 12.21 16.53
N LYS A 48 4.66 12.08 17.79
CA LYS A 48 4.71 13.19 18.75
C LYS A 48 5.71 14.27 18.31
N VAL A 49 6.83 13.88 17.72
CA VAL A 49 7.89 14.82 17.30
C VAL A 49 7.57 15.48 15.96
N THR A 50 7.16 14.70 14.96
CA THR A 50 6.98 15.17 13.57
C THR A 50 5.56 15.63 13.26
N GLY A 51 4.58 15.17 14.04
CA GLY A 51 3.16 15.30 13.71
C GLY A 51 2.71 14.40 12.56
N VAL A 52 3.58 13.55 12.01
CA VAL A 52 3.20 12.57 10.98
C VAL A 52 2.41 11.45 11.66
N PRO A 53 1.17 11.17 11.23
CA PRO A 53 0.34 10.10 11.81
C PRO A 53 1.01 8.74 11.65
N VAL A 54 0.82 7.82 12.60
CA VAL A 54 1.46 6.48 12.59
C VAL A 54 1.18 5.73 11.28
N ASN A 55 -0.06 5.82 10.77
CA ASN A 55 -0.43 5.23 9.48
C ASN A 55 0.16 5.96 8.26
N GLY A 56 0.66 7.18 8.41
CA GLY A 56 1.37 7.90 7.36
C GLY A 56 2.88 7.64 7.37
N GLN A 57 3.40 6.97 8.41
CA GLN A 57 4.83 6.75 8.57
C GLN A 57 5.30 5.49 7.85
N LYS A 58 6.24 5.68 6.94
CA LYS A 58 6.99 4.62 6.27
C LYS A 58 8.45 4.73 6.68
N LEU A 59 8.88 3.83 7.57
CA LEU A 59 10.25 3.78 8.05
C LEU A 59 11.09 2.85 7.17
N ILE A 60 12.26 3.32 6.77
CA ILE A 60 13.19 2.60 5.90
C ILE A 60 14.53 2.51 6.60
N PHE A 61 15.05 1.30 6.74
CA PHE A 61 16.37 1.04 7.32
C PHE A 61 17.11 0.05 6.42
N SER A 62 18.38 0.36 6.10
CA SER A 62 19.22 -0.48 5.24
C SER A 62 18.56 -0.90 3.91
N GLY A 63 17.78 0.00 3.30
CA GLY A 63 17.05 -0.23 2.05
C GLY A 63 15.73 -1.00 2.18
N ALA A 64 15.39 -1.52 3.36
CA ALA A 64 14.17 -2.25 3.62
C ALA A 64 13.10 -1.38 4.28
N ILE A 65 11.84 -1.54 3.87
CA ILE A 65 10.69 -0.90 4.52
C ILE A 65 10.28 -1.73 5.74
N MET A 66 10.22 -1.08 6.89
CA MET A 66 9.83 -1.70 8.15
C MET A 66 8.31 -1.78 8.26
N LYS A 67 7.78 -3.01 8.36
CA LYS A 67 6.34 -3.29 8.34
C LYS A 67 5.82 -3.96 9.62
N ASP A 68 6.67 -4.70 10.32
CA ASP A 68 6.26 -5.45 11.51
C ASP A 68 6.26 -4.54 12.74
N ASP A 69 5.06 -4.11 13.14
CA ASP A 69 4.83 -3.23 14.28
C ASP A 69 5.11 -3.90 15.64
N THR A 70 5.21 -5.23 15.67
CA THR A 70 5.46 -6.03 16.89
C THR A 70 6.93 -6.34 17.11
N ALA A 71 7.74 -6.31 16.05
CA ALA A 71 9.18 -6.54 16.12
C ALA A 71 9.89 -5.43 16.92
N THR A 72 10.94 -5.81 17.65
CA THR A 72 11.80 -4.86 18.38
C THR A 72 12.80 -4.21 17.43
N LEU A 73 13.23 -2.98 17.73
CA LEU A 73 14.17 -2.25 16.88
C LEU A 73 15.46 -3.04 16.64
N ILE A 74 16.01 -3.68 17.68
CA ILE A 74 17.20 -4.53 17.55
C ILE A 74 16.98 -5.74 16.66
N SER A 75 15.82 -6.42 16.75
CA SER A 75 15.52 -7.55 15.86
C SER A 75 15.45 -7.15 14.38
N MET A 76 15.16 -5.87 14.10
CA MET A 76 15.18 -5.29 12.76
C MET A 76 16.57 -4.81 12.32
N GLY A 77 17.59 -5.04 13.16
CA GLY A 77 18.98 -4.64 12.91
C GLY A 77 19.30 -3.19 13.28
N ILE A 78 18.39 -2.48 13.96
CA ILE A 78 18.65 -1.11 14.42
C ILE A 78 19.48 -1.18 15.69
N ALA A 79 20.71 -0.69 15.58
CA ALA A 79 21.65 -0.53 16.68
C ALA A 79 21.76 0.95 17.11
N PRO A 80 22.40 1.27 18.25
CA PRO A 80 22.74 2.65 18.58
C PRO A 80 23.49 3.35 17.44
N SER A 81 23.23 4.64 17.26
CA SER A 81 23.70 5.50 16.17
C SER A 81 23.25 5.09 14.76
N SER A 82 22.31 4.14 14.64
CA SER A 82 21.70 3.79 13.36
C SER A 82 20.92 4.96 12.77
N THR A 83 20.95 5.08 11.44
CA THR A 83 20.16 6.06 10.70
C THR A 83 18.95 5.40 10.05
N VAL A 84 17.76 5.80 10.45
CA VAL A 84 16.47 5.37 9.88
C VAL A 84 15.91 6.51 9.04
N LEU A 85 15.39 6.22 7.85
CA LEU A 85 14.70 7.19 7.02
C LEU A 85 13.19 7.13 7.29
N LEU A 86 12.61 8.26 7.68
CA LEU A 86 11.16 8.44 7.76
C LEU A 86 10.65 9.08 6.47
N MET A 87 9.73 8.39 5.81
CA MET A 87 8.91 8.93 4.74
C MET A 87 7.47 9.08 5.23
N GLY A 88 6.92 10.27 5.10
CA GLY A 88 5.57 10.59 5.52
C GLY A 88 5.36 12.10 5.54
N THR A 89 4.11 12.52 5.43
CA THR A 89 3.73 13.93 5.40
C THR A 89 2.84 14.24 6.59
N LYS A 90 2.99 15.45 7.13
CA LYS A 90 2.09 15.96 8.16
C LYS A 90 0.83 16.52 7.48
N PRO A 91 -0.37 16.00 7.79
CA PRO A 91 -1.60 16.52 7.21
C PRO A 91 -1.82 17.99 7.60
N ASN A 92 -2.30 18.79 6.65
CA ASN A 92 -2.68 20.18 6.89
C ASN A 92 -4.19 20.30 7.22
N ALA A 93 -4.65 21.51 7.56
CA ALA A 93 -6.05 21.71 7.94
C ALA A 93 -7.06 21.30 6.84
N LYS A 94 -6.74 21.50 5.55
CA LYS A 94 -7.61 21.11 4.43
C LYS A 94 -7.73 19.59 4.31
N ASP A 95 -6.65 18.89 4.60
CA ASP A 95 -6.59 17.42 4.57
C ASP A 95 -7.49 16.81 5.65
N LEU A 96 -7.55 17.45 6.83
CA LEU A 96 -8.38 17.00 7.95
C LEU A 96 -9.87 17.22 7.72
N VAL A 97 -10.27 18.21 6.92
CA VAL A 97 -11.70 18.41 6.55
C VAL A 97 -12.26 17.20 5.79
N GLN A 98 -11.41 16.40 5.13
CA GLN A 98 -11.83 15.20 4.42
C GLN A 98 -12.09 14.00 5.34
N THR A 99 -11.85 14.14 6.65
CA THR A 99 -11.99 13.06 7.64
C THR A 99 -13.26 13.25 8.45
N THR A 100 -13.89 12.17 8.92
CA THR A 100 -15.07 12.27 9.79
C THR A 100 -14.70 12.81 11.17
N THR A 101 -13.51 12.44 11.66
CA THR A 101 -13.07 12.73 13.03
C THR A 101 -12.17 13.96 13.18
N GLY A 102 -11.74 14.56 12.07
CA GLY A 102 -10.66 15.56 12.07
C GLY A 102 -9.28 14.96 12.39
N SER A 103 -9.15 13.63 12.44
CA SER A 103 -7.94 12.94 12.86
C SER A 103 -6.90 12.84 11.72
N PRO A 104 -5.62 13.21 11.97
CA PRO A 104 -4.52 12.91 11.07
C PRO A 104 -4.37 11.41 10.77
N GLU A 105 -4.72 10.53 11.70
CA GLU A 105 -4.68 9.08 11.49
C GLU A 105 -5.70 8.61 10.47
N GLU A 106 -6.93 9.15 10.53
CA GLU A 106 -7.96 8.84 9.56
C GLU A 106 -7.54 9.32 8.16
N HIS A 107 -6.95 10.52 8.07
CA HIS A 107 -6.43 11.05 6.82
C HIS A 107 -5.36 10.13 6.21
N ALA A 108 -4.40 9.67 7.00
CA ALA A 108 -3.35 8.80 6.50
C ALA A 108 -3.86 7.45 5.98
N LEU A 109 -4.91 6.90 6.61
CA LEU A 109 -5.57 5.69 6.12
C LEU A 109 -6.29 5.96 4.78
N ILE A 110 -7.02 7.08 4.70
CA ILE A 110 -7.68 7.55 3.47
C ILE A 110 -6.67 7.71 2.33
N GLU A 111 -5.52 8.33 2.62
CA GLU A 111 -4.47 8.56 1.65
C GLU A 111 -3.85 7.23 1.18
N ARG A 112 -3.54 6.32 2.09
CA ARG A 112 -3.03 4.98 1.76
C ARG A 112 -3.98 4.20 0.85
N ILE A 113 -5.28 4.22 1.15
CA ILE A 113 -6.31 3.59 0.32
C ILE A 113 -6.32 4.23 -1.08
N SER A 114 -6.30 5.56 -1.13
CA SER A 114 -6.26 6.32 -2.38
C SER A 114 -5.05 5.99 -3.24
N GLN A 115 -3.86 5.94 -2.64
CA GLN A 115 -2.62 5.63 -3.34
C GLN A 115 -2.61 4.20 -3.89
N SER A 116 -3.18 3.23 -3.15
CA SER A 116 -3.31 1.85 -3.62
C SER A 116 -4.17 1.79 -4.89
N ILE A 117 -5.34 2.44 -4.88
CA ILE A 117 -6.21 2.51 -6.06
C ILE A 117 -5.57 3.28 -7.22
N GLU A 118 -4.91 4.40 -6.96
CA GLU A 118 -4.28 5.19 -8.02
C GLU A 118 -3.16 4.40 -8.71
N LYS A 119 -2.35 3.67 -7.94
CA LYS A 119 -1.33 2.76 -8.48
C LYS A 119 -1.97 1.68 -9.36
N THR A 120 -3.08 1.10 -8.94
CA THR A 120 -3.81 0.09 -9.71
C THR A 120 -4.37 0.67 -11.00
N LYS A 121 -4.99 1.86 -10.93
CA LYS A 121 -5.54 2.56 -12.10
C LYS A 121 -4.46 2.87 -13.13
N THR A 122 -3.40 3.55 -12.71
CA THR A 122 -2.30 3.99 -13.58
C THR A 122 -1.59 2.81 -14.25
N LYS A 123 -1.43 1.69 -13.53
CA LYS A 123 -0.75 0.50 -14.05
C LYS A 123 -1.65 -0.38 -14.92
N LEU A 124 -2.89 -0.67 -14.47
CA LEU A 124 -3.69 -1.77 -15.02
C LEU A 124 -4.76 -1.32 -16.00
N ILE A 125 -5.33 -0.11 -15.88
CA ILE A 125 -6.37 0.34 -16.83
C ILE A 125 -5.88 0.29 -18.29
N PRO A 126 -4.68 0.81 -18.63
CA PRO A 126 -4.19 0.73 -20.01
C PRO A 126 -4.01 -0.71 -20.50
N GLN A 127 -3.66 -1.64 -19.60
CA GLN A 127 -3.50 -3.06 -19.94
C GLN A 127 -4.84 -3.75 -20.16
N ILE A 128 -5.86 -3.40 -19.36
CA ILE A 128 -7.23 -3.88 -19.52
C ILE A 128 -7.78 -3.43 -20.87
N GLU A 129 -7.65 -2.14 -21.20
CA GLU A 129 -8.10 -1.59 -22.49
C GLU A 129 -7.37 -2.24 -23.67
N SER A 130 -6.05 -2.46 -23.54
CA SER A 130 -5.28 -3.17 -24.57
C SER A 130 -5.70 -4.63 -24.73
N LEU A 131 -6.04 -5.31 -23.63
CA LEU A 131 -6.54 -6.69 -23.64
C LEU A 131 -7.88 -6.76 -24.37
N GLU A 132 -8.81 -5.86 -24.05
CA GLU A 132 -10.13 -5.76 -24.69
C GLU A 132 -10.02 -5.51 -26.20
N LEU A 133 -9.16 -4.57 -26.62
CA LEU A 133 -8.94 -4.28 -28.03
C LEU A 133 -8.32 -5.48 -28.78
N SER A 134 -7.37 -6.17 -28.15
CA SER A 134 -6.72 -7.33 -28.75
C SER A 134 -7.67 -8.53 -28.84
N ALA A 135 -8.51 -8.73 -27.81
CA ALA A 135 -9.52 -9.78 -27.79
C ALA A 135 -10.58 -9.54 -28.87
N SER A 136 -11.16 -8.34 -28.94
CA SER A 136 -12.15 -8.01 -29.97
C SER A 136 -11.62 -8.19 -31.40
N THR A 137 -10.38 -7.76 -31.66
CA THR A 137 -9.71 -7.96 -32.96
C THR A 137 -9.47 -9.44 -33.27
N PHE A 138 -9.13 -10.24 -32.27
CA PHE A 138 -8.97 -11.68 -32.42
C PHE A 138 -10.30 -12.36 -32.78
N LEU A 139 -11.37 -12.02 -32.05
CA LEU A 139 -12.72 -12.52 -32.27
C LEU A 139 -13.24 -12.17 -33.68
N SER A 140 -12.98 -10.96 -34.19
CA SER A 140 -13.40 -10.56 -35.54
C SER A 140 -12.63 -11.27 -36.66
N ASN A 141 -11.37 -11.65 -36.42
CA ASN A 141 -10.49 -12.27 -37.41
C ASN A 141 -10.45 -13.80 -37.33
N GLN A 142 -11.22 -14.40 -36.41
CA GLN A 142 -11.18 -15.83 -36.09
C GLN A 142 -11.55 -16.74 -37.28
N SER A 143 -12.25 -16.21 -38.29
CA SER A 143 -12.66 -16.97 -39.49
C SER A 143 -11.54 -17.25 -40.51
N ILE A 144 -10.31 -16.73 -40.33
CA ILE A 144 -9.31 -16.65 -41.43
C ILE A 144 -8.02 -17.47 -41.19
N ASN A 145 -7.63 -17.85 -39.95
CA ASN A 145 -6.25 -18.33 -39.70
C ASN A 145 -6.07 -19.55 -38.76
N ASN A 146 -5.09 -20.40 -39.09
CA ASN A 146 -4.69 -21.61 -38.34
C ASN A 146 -3.78 -21.35 -37.11
N ASP A 147 -3.30 -20.13 -36.87
CA ASP A 147 -2.46 -19.74 -35.70
C ASP A 147 -3.29 -19.09 -34.55
N SER A 148 -4.58 -19.48 -34.48
CA SER A 148 -5.57 -18.98 -33.51
C SER A 148 -5.16 -19.26 -32.05
N ASP A 149 -4.62 -20.45 -31.78
CA ASP A 149 -4.42 -20.92 -30.42
C ASP A 149 -3.26 -20.21 -29.70
N THR A 150 -2.17 -19.90 -30.41
CA THR A 150 -1.04 -19.17 -29.84
C THR A 150 -1.44 -17.76 -29.39
N THR A 151 -2.24 -17.07 -30.21
CA THR A 151 -2.71 -15.71 -29.91
C THR A 151 -3.72 -15.72 -28.77
N LYS A 152 -4.66 -16.67 -28.78
CA LYS A 152 -5.62 -16.85 -27.69
C LYS A 152 -4.92 -17.15 -26.36
N SER A 153 -3.89 -18.00 -26.36
CA SER A 153 -3.10 -18.29 -25.16
C SER A 153 -2.46 -17.03 -24.57
N LYS A 154 -1.82 -16.19 -25.40
CA LYS A 154 -1.21 -14.93 -24.94
C LYS A 154 -2.21 -13.96 -24.32
N LEU A 155 -3.44 -13.91 -24.86
CA LEU A 155 -4.52 -13.10 -24.29
C LEU A 155 -4.95 -13.63 -22.92
N ILE A 156 -5.04 -14.96 -22.76
CA ILE A 156 -5.35 -15.60 -21.48
C ILE A 156 -4.22 -15.37 -20.46
N ASP A 157 -2.95 -15.47 -20.86
CA ASP A 157 -1.82 -15.19 -19.97
C ASP A 157 -1.84 -13.73 -19.49
N THR A 158 -2.20 -12.81 -20.38
CA THR A 158 -2.37 -11.38 -20.05
C THR A 158 -3.54 -11.17 -19.09
N HIS A 159 -4.67 -11.86 -19.31
CA HIS A 159 -5.80 -11.88 -18.38
C HIS A 159 -5.34 -12.31 -16.98
N HIS A 160 -4.67 -13.47 -16.87
CA HIS A 160 -4.20 -13.99 -15.59
C HIS A 160 -3.26 -13.02 -14.88
N TYR A 161 -2.34 -12.40 -15.62
CA TYR A 161 -1.45 -11.37 -15.08
C TYR A 161 -2.23 -10.20 -14.48
N ILE A 162 -3.23 -9.67 -15.20
CA ILE A 162 -4.02 -8.53 -14.72
C ILE A 162 -4.83 -8.92 -13.48
N ILE A 163 -5.50 -10.08 -13.50
CA ILE A 163 -6.27 -10.59 -12.35
C ILE A 163 -5.38 -10.74 -11.12
N GLU A 164 -4.20 -11.34 -11.25
CA GLU A 164 -3.26 -11.50 -10.13
C GLU A 164 -2.89 -10.13 -9.51
N ASN A 165 -2.63 -9.11 -10.34
CA ASN A 165 -2.32 -7.76 -9.84
C ASN A 165 -3.54 -7.07 -9.17
N LEU A 166 -4.75 -7.30 -9.68
CA LEU A 166 -5.99 -6.81 -9.05
C LEU A 166 -6.25 -7.53 -7.72
N MET A 167 -6.01 -8.83 -7.64
CA MET A 167 -6.10 -9.62 -6.40
C MET A 167 -5.11 -9.14 -5.35
N GLN A 168 -3.86 -8.86 -5.73
CA GLN A 168 -2.88 -8.24 -4.83
C GLN A 168 -3.33 -6.87 -4.34
N THR A 169 -4.05 -6.10 -5.16
CA THR A 169 -4.64 -4.82 -4.73
C THR A 169 -5.72 -5.04 -3.67
N LEU A 170 -6.60 -6.04 -3.85
CA LEU A 170 -7.62 -6.38 -2.85
C LEU A 170 -7.00 -6.77 -1.51
N LEU A 171 -6.00 -7.66 -1.52
CA LEU A 171 -5.27 -8.05 -0.30
C LEU A 171 -4.66 -6.84 0.42
N ALA A 172 -4.07 -5.90 -0.34
CA ALA A 172 -3.50 -4.68 0.24
C ALA A 172 -4.58 -3.74 0.82
N LEU A 173 -5.78 -3.72 0.26
CA LEU A 173 -6.91 -2.93 0.79
C LEU A 173 -7.50 -3.56 2.05
N ASP A 174 -7.57 -4.89 2.12
CA ASP A 174 -8.08 -5.63 3.27
C ASP A 174 -7.15 -5.53 4.49
N ASP A 175 -5.83 -5.45 4.25
CA ASP A 175 -4.81 -5.20 5.29
C ASP A 175 -4.95 -3.80 5.94
N VAL A 176 -5.68 -2.87 5.32
CA VAL A 176 -5.94 -1.55 5.93
C VAL A 176 -7.00 -1.66 7.02
N VAL A 177 -6.55 -1.79 8.27
CA VAL A 177 -7.42 -1.78 9.45
C VAL A 177 -7.92 -0.36 9.74
N CYS A 178 -9.24 -0.15 9.62
CA CYS A 178 -9.90 1.11 9.94
C CYS A 178 -10.73 0.96 11.23
N PRO A 179 -10.40 1.71 12.30
CA PRO A 179 -11.21 1.82 13.50
C PRO A 179 -12.69 2.21 13.23
N PRO A 180 -13.64 1.82 14.11
CA PRO A 180 -15.07 2.09 13.93
C PRO A 180 -15.41 3.57 13.73
N GLU A 181 -14.69 4.47 14.42
CA GLU A 181 -14.88 5.92 14.38
C GLU A 181 -14.43 6.56 13.06
N PHE A 182 -13.59 5.90 12.27
CA PHE A 182 -13.07 6.41 11.00
C PHE A 182 -14.00 6.06 9.84
N GLU A 183 -15.23 6.60 9.89
CA GLU A 183 -16.28 6.29 8.92
C GLU A 183 -15.90 6.63 7.48
N THR A 184 -15.20 7.75 7.25
CA THR A 184 -14.81 8.14 5.89
C THR A 184 -13.74 7.20 5.34
N ALA A 185 -12.75 6.81 6.16
CA ALA A 185 -11.77 5.80 5.76
C ALA A 185 -12.44 4.45 5.44
N ARG A 186 -13.37 3.99 6.28
CA ARG A 186 -14.12 2.74 6.04
C ARG A 186 -14.95 2.80 4.78
N ARG A 187 -15.65 3.90 4.53
CA ARG A 187 -16.45 4.10 3.31
C ARG A 187 -15.55 4.06 2.08
N LYS A 188 -14.44 4.79 2.09
CA LYS A 188 -13.48 4.84 0.98
C LYS A 188 -12.83 3.49 0.70
N ARG A 189 -12.51 2.71 1.75
CA ARG A 189 -12.03 1.33 1.62
C ARG A 189 -13.06 0.44 0.91
N ARG A 190 -14.35 0.51 1.28
CA ARG A 190 -15.42 -0.25 0.62
C ARG A 190 -15.59 0.14 -0.85
N GLU A 191 -15.58 1.44 -1.13
CA GLU A 191 -15.65 1.97 -2.50
C GLU A 191 -14.45 1.48 -3.33
N ALA A 192 -13.24 1.49 -2.76
CA ALA A 192 -12.03 0.97 -3.39
C ALA A 192 -12.12 -0.53 -3.70
N VAL A 193 -12.56 -1.35 -2.74
CA VAL A 193 -12.75 -2.80 -2.94
C VAL A 193 -13.77 -3.06 -4.04
N LYS A 194 -14.94 -2.40 -3.99
CA LYS A 194 -15.98 -2.54 -5.02
C LYS A 194 -15.48 -2.12 -6.40
N TYR A 195 -14.69 -1.06 -6.47
CA TYR A 195 -14.09 -0.60 -7.73
C TYR A 195 -13.13 -1.65 -8.31
N THR A 196 -12.22 -2.20 -7.50
CA THR A 196 -11.29 -3.24 -7.93
C THR A 196 -12.00 -4.53 -8.34
N GLN A 197 -13.05 -4.93 -7.61
CA GLN A 197 -13.91 -6.06 -7.99
C GLN A 197 -14.58 -5.82 -9.35
N GLY A 198 -15.11 -4.63 -9.61
CA GLY A 198 -15.66 -4.30 -10.92
C GLY A 198 -14.63 -4.35 -12.06
N LEU A 199 -13.36 -4.09 -11.78
CA LEU A 199 -12.29 -4.29 -12.77
C LEU A 199 -12.00 -5.78 -13.02
N ILE A 200 -12.06 -6.61 -11.97
CA ILE A 200 -11.93 -8.07 -12.09
C ILE A 200 -13.06 -8.60 -12.97
N ASP A 201 -14.31 -8.25 -12.67
CA ASP A 201 -15.49 -8.67 -13.45
C ASP A 201 -15.37 -8.25 -14.92
N ARG A 202 -14.88 -7.01 -15.18
CA ARG A 202 -14.62 -6.49 -16.52
C ARG A 202 -13.60 -7.36 -17.27
N VAL A 203 -12.50 -7.73 -16.62
CA VAL A 203 -11.42 -8.53 -17.22
C VAL A 203 -11.86 -9.98 -17.43
N ASP A 204 -12.57 -10.57 -16.47
CA ASP A 204 -13.12 -11.92 -16.57
C ASP A 204 -14.12 -12.05 -17.72
N SER A 205 -14.97 -11.05 -17.94
CA SER A 205 -15.89 -11.01 -19.09
C SER A 205 -15.16 -11.12 -20.44
N VAL A 206 -13.98 -10.51 -20.58
CA VAL A 206 -13.17 -10.63 -21.82
C VAL A 206 -12.71 -12.06 -22.04
N LYS A 207 -12.26 -12.73 -20.97
CA LYS A 207 -11.85 -14.14 -21.06
C LYS A 207 -13.02 -15.06 -21.36
N ASP A 208 -14.18 -14.81 -20.76
CA ASP A 208 -15.39 -15.58 -21.04
C ASP A 208 -15.78 -15.46 -22.52
N GLN A 209 -15.71 -14.26 -23.10
CA GLN A 209 -15.95 -14.06 -24.54
C GLN A 209 -14.94 -14.81 -25.42
N LEU A 210 -13.67 -14.89 -25.02
CA LEU A 210 -12.63 -15.63 -25.74
C LEU A 210 -12.82 -17.15 -25.67
N LEU A 211 -13.32 -17.68 -24.55
CA LEU A 211 -13.55 -19.11 -24.33
C LEU A 211 -14.88 -19.58 -24.91
N HIS A 212 -15.91 -18.74 -24.83
CA HIS A 212 -17.28 -19.01 -25.24
C HIS A 212 -17.79 -17.88 -26.14
N PRO A 213 -17.33 -17.81 -27.41
CA PRO A 213 -17.84 -16.82 -28.34
C PRO A 213 -19.33 -17.07 -28.58
N SER A 214 -20.18 -16.10 -28.22
CA SER A 214 -21.61 -16.16 -28.52
C SER A 214 -21.80 -16.35 -30.03
N PRO A 215 -22.73 -17.22 -30.47
CA PRO A 215 -23.07 -17.30 -31.89
C PRO A 215 -23.56 -15.94 -32.34
N VAL A 216 -22.93 -15.38 -33.37
CA VAL A 216 -23.37 -14.16 -34.05
C VAL A 216 -24.85 -14.35 -34.35
N THR A 217 -25.72 -13.55 -33.75
CA THR A 217 -27.12 -13.47 -34.18
C THR A 217 -27.09 -13.03 -35.64
N GLU A 218 -27.26 -14.00 -36.54
CA GLU A 218 -27.68 -13.76 -37.91
C GLU A 218 -28.95 -12.91 -37.84
N VAL A 219 -28.80 -11.61 -38.10
CA VAL A 219 -29.93 -10.74 -38.40
C VAL A 219 -30.45 -11.23 -39.75
N ASN A 220 -31.36 -12.19 -39.69
CA ASN A 220 -32.11 -12.64 -40.86
C ASN A 220 -33.02 -11.49 -41.32
N ASN A 221 -32.56 -10.84 -42.40
CA ASN A 221 -33.28 -10.16 -43.47
C ASN A 221 -34.35 -9.12 -43.09
#